data_AF-A0A7C6XV03-F1
#
_entry.id   AF-A0A7C6XV03-F1
#
_cell.length_a   1.000
_cell.length_b   1.000
_cell.length_c   1.000
_cell.angle_alpha   90.00
_cell.angle_beta   90.00
_cell.angle_gamma   90.00
#
_symmetry.space_group_name_H-M   'P 1'
#
loop_
_entity.id
_entity.type
_entity.pdbx_description
1 polymer ?
#
loop_
_entity_poly.entity_id
_entity_poly.type
_entity_poly.pdbx_seq_one_letter_code
_entity_poly.pdbx_strand_id
1 'polypeptide(L)'
;AWAIENPEEAAEILLKYAPETDPDLVRASQEWLSPRYQDDAPRWGEQRREIWAEFADWMLEQGLIEKAVDPDAAFTNDYLPE
;
A
#
# COMPACT_ATOMS: atom_id res chain seq x y z
N ALA A 1 -1.75 13.19 -4.79
CA ALA A 1 -2.81 12.15 -4.71
C ALA A 1 -3.87 12.58 -3.70
N TRP A 2 -5.15 12.49 -4.02
CA TRP A 2 -6.19 13.26 -3.31
C TRP A 2 -6.28 12.98 -1.80
N ALA A 3 -6.27 11.70 -1.39
CA ALA A 3 -6.36 11.32 0.02
C ALA A 3 -5.08 11.59 0.85
N ILE A 4 -3.94 11.78 0.17
CA ILE A 4 -2.69 12.27 0.79
C ILE A 4 -2.82 13.77 1.09
N GLU A 5 -3.33 14.53 0.12
CA GLU A 5 -3.42 15.99 0.21
C GLU A 5 -4.60 16.47 1.08
N ASN A 6 -5.66 15.66 1.23
CA ASN A 6 -6.92 16.01 1.90
C ASN A 6 -7.33 14.92 2.91
N PRO A 7 -6.55 14.67 3.97
CA PRO A 7 -6.80 13.55 4.89
C PRO A 7 -8.13 13.65 5.63
N GLU A 8 -8.54 14.85 6.05
CA GLU A 8 -9.82 15.04 6.76
C GLU A 8 -11.00 14.76 5.84
N GLU A 9 -11.00 15.33 4.64
CA GLU A 9 -12.07 15.13 3.67
C GLU A 9 -12.11 13.68 3.17
N ALA A 10 -10.96 13.00 3.07
CA ALA A 10 -10.90 11.57 2.74
C ALA A 10 -11.54 10.69 3.81
N ALA A 11 -11.33 11.00 5.08
CA ALA A 11 -11.99 10.31 6.18
C ALA A 11 -13.52 10.48 6.09
N GLU A 12 -14.00 11.69 5.83
CA GLU A 12 -15.44 11.95 5.69
C GLU A 12 -16.06 11.29 4.46
N ILE A 13 -15.33 11.18 3.34
CA ILE A 13 -15.78 10.39 2.19
C ILE A 13 -15.93 8.91 2.58
N LEU A 14 -14.97 8.33 3.30
CA LEU A 14 -15.07 6.95 3.77
C LEU A 14 -16.29 6.77 4.68
N LEU A 15 -16.46 7.63 5.68
CA LEU A 15 -17.57 7.56 6.63
C LEU A 15 -18.94 7.74 5.96
N LYS A 16 -19.02 8.53 4.88
CA LYS A 16 -20.24 8.66 4.09
C LYS A 16 -20.66 7.34 3.42
N TYR A 17 -19.70 6.55 2.94
CA TYR A 17 -19.98 5.32 2.19
C TYR A 17 -19.86 4.03 3.01
N ALA A 18 -19.21 4.10 4.19
CA ALA A 18 -19.09 3.02 5.17
C ALA A 18 -19.48 3.54 6.58
N PRO A 19 -20.73 3.97 6.79
CA PRO A 19 -21.18 4.62 8.03
C PRO A 19 -21.15 3.71 9.27
N GLU A 20 -20.98 2.39 9.09
CA GLU A 20 -20.79 1.42 10.16
C GLU A 20 -19.40 1.48 10.81
N THR A 21 -18.45 2.19 10.20
CA THR A 21 -17.08 2.35 10.73
C THR A 21 -17.03 3.38 11.87
N ASP A 22 -16.09 3.19 12.80
CA ASP A 22 -15.87 4.12 13.91
C ASP A 22 -15.30 5.45 13.39
N PRO A 23 -16.01 6.59 13.56
CA PRO A 23 -15.56 7.88 13.01
C PRO A 23 -14.23 8.39 13.57
N ASP A 24 -13.97 8.16 14.85
CA ASP A 24 -12.76 8.64 15.50
C ASP A 24 -11.55 7.81 15.03
N LEU A 25 -11.74 6.49 14.88
CA LEU A 25 -10.75 5.60 14.30
C LEU A 25 -10.43 5.99 12.85
N VAL A 26 -11.45 6.24 12.02
CA VAL A 26 -11.25 6.55 10.60
C VAL A 26 -10.45 7.84 10.42
N ARG A 27 -10.80 8.90 11.16
CA ARG A 27 -10.07 10.18 11.09
C ARG A 27 -8.61 10.03 11.53
N ALA A 28 -8.37 9.38 12.67
CA ALA A 28 -7.02 9.14 13.16
C ALA A 28 -6.20 8.24 12.22
N SER A 29 -6.83 7.21 11.66
CA SER A 29 -6.21 6.31 10.68
C SER A 29 -5.82 7.07 9.42
N GLN A 30 -6.70 7.93 8.89
CA GLN A 30 -6.46 8.67 7.67
C GLN A 30 -5.36 9.72 7.84
N GLU A 31 -5.30 10.41 8.99
CA GLU A 31 -4.20 11.30 9.35
C GLU A 31 -2.86 10.55 9.38
N TRP A 32 -2.85 9.34 9.96
CA TRP A 32 -1.64 8.51 10.03
C TRP A 32 -1.23 7.93 8.67
N LEU A 33 -2.17 7.46 7.85
CA LEU A 33 -1.89 6.83 6.56
C LEU A 33 -1.55 7.83 5.47
N SER A 34 -2.09 9.04 5.51
CA SER A 34 -1.90 10.07 4.48
C SER A 34 -0.44 10.23 4.03
N PRO A 35 0.54 10.48 4.93
CA PRO A 35 1.94 10.61 4.51
C PRO A 35 2.60 9.30 4.05
N ARG A 36 1.97 8.14 4.28
CA ARG A 36 2.53 6.80 4.07
C ARG A 36 2.05 6.09 2.80
N TYR A 37 1.00 6.59 2.15
CA TYR A 37 0.49 5.95 0.94
C TYR A 37 1.49 5.94 -0.22
N GLN A 38 2.27 7.02 -0.36
CA GLN A 38 3.37 7.12 -1.31
C GLN A 38 4.73 7.08 -0.60
N ASP A 39 4.83 7.75 0.56
CA ASP A 39 6.07 7.84 1.36
C ASP A 39 7.29 8.20 0.50
N ASP A 40 8.33 7.36 0.47
CA ASP A 40 9.57 7.54 -0.28
C ASP A 40 9.49 7.10 -1.75
N ALA A 41 8.33 6.62 -2.22
CA ALA A 41 8.17 6.13 -3.58
C ALA A 41 8.11 7.30 -4.60
N PRO A 42 8.68 7.13 -5.81
CA PRO A 42 8.64 8.17 -6.86
C PRO A 42 7.21 8.54 -7.28
N ARG A 43 6.29 7.57 -7.28
CA ARG A 43 4.85 7.77 -7.51
C ARG A 43 4.02 6.80 -6.67
N TRP A 44 2.78 7.20 -6.37
CA TRP A 44 1.84 6.34 -5.65
C TRP A 44 1.61 5.02 -6.39
N GLY A 45 1.68 3.91 -5.65
CA GLY A 45 1.50 2.55 -6.17
C GLY A 45 2.74 1.91 -6.78
N GLU A 46 3.88 2.61 -6.83
CA GLU A 46 5.12 2.05 -7.35
C GLU A 46 5.66 0.92 -6.47
N GLN A 47 5.87 -0.24 -7.09
CA GLN A 47 6.44 -1.41 -6.43
C GLN A 47 7.93 -1.52 -6.75
N ARG A 48 8.72 -1.91 -5.75
CA ARG A 48 10.16 -2.16 -5.87
C ARG A 48 10.43 -3.65 -5.97
N ARG A 49 11.25 -4.04 -6.95
CA ARG A 49 11.60 -5.44 -7.20
C ARG A 49 12.30 -6.06 -5.99
N GLU A 50 13.13 -5.30 -5.32
CA GLU A 50 13.93 -5.73 -4.16
C GLU A 50 13.02 -6.21 -3.02
N ILE A 51 11.89 -5.53 -2.78
CA ILE A 51 10.94 -5.91 -1.73
C ILE A 51 10.31 -7.28 -2.00
N TRP A 52 9.94 -7.54 -3.26
CA TRP A 52 9.41 -8.84 -3.67
C TRP A 52 10.45 -9.96 -3.55
N ALA A 53 11.69 -9.69 -3.97
CA ALA A 53 12.79 -10.65 -3.88
C ALA A 53 13.13 -10.99 -2.43
N GLU A 54 13.36 -9.98 -1.58
CA GLU A 54 13.73 -10.16 -0.18
C GLU A 54 12.67 -10.94 0.60
N PHE A 55 11.39 -10.66 0.37
CA PHE A 55 10.31 -11.37 1.04
C PHE A 55 10.19 -12.83 0.57
N ALA A 56 10.30 -13.08 -0.74
CA ALA A 56 10.26 -14.44 -1.28
C ALA A 56 11.45 -15.28 -0.84
N ASP A 57 12.66 -14.71 -0.83
CA ASP A 57 13.88 -15.37 -0.36
C ASP A 57 13.76 -15.70 1.13
N TRP A 58 13.28 -14.76 1.96
CA TRP A 58 13.01 -15.03 3.37
C TRP A 58 12.01 -16.19 3.55
N MET A 59 10.90 -16.21 2.81
CA MET A 59 9.93 -17.31 2.90
C MET A 59 10.54 -18.66 2.51
N LEU A 60 11.40 -18.68 1.49
CA LEU A 60 12.09 -19.89 1.05
C LEU A 60 13.08 -20.38 2.11
N GLU A 61 13.88 -19.48 2.68
CA GLU A 61 14.83 -19.77 3.77
C GLU A 61 14.14 -20.31 5.02
N GLN A 62 12.95 -19.79 5.34
CA GLN A 62 12.14 -20.29 6.45
C GLN A 62 11.35 -21.57 6.12
N GLY A 63 11.43 -22.08 4.88
CA GLY A 63 10.69 -23.26 4.44
C GLY A 63 9.18 -23.06 4.38
N LEU A 64 8.71 -21.81 4.28
CA LEU A 64 7.29 -21.45 4.13
C LEU A 64 6.79 -21.69 2.70
N ILE A 65 7.71 -21.70 1.74
CA ILE A 65 7.45 -22.04 0.34
C ILE A 65 8.45 -23.08 -0.15
N GLU A 66 8.02 -23.97 -1.05
CA GLU A 66 8.84 -25.07 -1.56
C GLU A 66 9.75 -24.66 -2.73
N LYS A 67 9.43 -23.54 -3.40
CA LYS A 67 10.10 -23.10 -4.63
C LYS A 67 10.31 -21.59 -4.59
N ALA A 68 11.44 -21.17 -5.16
CA ALA A 68 11.71 -19.76 -5.37
C ALA A 68 10.66 -19.11 -6.27
N VAL A 69 10.29 -17.87 -5.95
CA VAL A 69 9.42 -17.02 -6.76
C VAL A 69 10.28 -16.15 -7.67
N ASP A 70 9.87 -16.00 -8.93
CA ASP A 70 10.45 -14.99 -9.82
C ASP A 70 9.80 -13.62 -9.53
N PRO A 71 10.54 -12.65 -8.94
CA PRO A 71 9.97 -11.35 -8.58
C PRO A 71 9.44 -10.58 -9.79
N ASP A 72 10.06 -10.74 -10.97
CA ASP A 72 9.68 -10.00 -12.18
C ASP A 72 8.38 -10.54 -12.81
N ALA A 73 8.00 -11.77 -12.47
CA ALA A 73 6.71 -12.35 -12.82
C ALA A 73 5.61 -12.06 -11.77
N ALA A 74 5.99 -11.56 -10.59
CA ALA A 74 5.09 -11.38 -9.45
C ALA A 74 4.36 -10.03 -9.44
N PHE A 75 4.93 -9.00 -10.08
CA PHE A 75 4.32 -7.69 -10.19
C PHE A 75 4.71 -6.97 -11.48
N THR A 76 3.99 -5.90 -11.79
CA THR A 76 4.36 -4.94 -12.83
C THR A 76 3.94 -3.53 -12.41
N ASN A 77 4.70 -2.53 -12.87
CA ASN A 77 4.38 -1.12 -12.75
C ASN A 77 3.82 -0.52 -14.07
N ASP A 78 3.61 -1.34 -15.11
CA ASP A 78 3.25 -0.89 -16.47
C ASP A 78 1.88 -0.18 -16.55
N TYR A 79 1.03 -0.35 -15.54
CA TYR A 79 -0.30 0.25 -15.47
C TYR A 79 -0.34 1.53 -14.61
N LEU A 80 0.78 1.93 -14.02
CA LEU A 80 0.85 3.18 -13.27
C LEU A 80 0.94 4.37 -14.25
N PRO A 81 0.33 5.52 -13.90
CA PRO A 81 0.42 6.70 -14.73
C PRO A 81 1.86 7.24 -14.77
N GLU A 82 2.26 7.77 -15.92
CA GLU A 82 3.52 8.49 -16.14
C GLU A 82 3.52 9.88 -15.47
#